data_AF-K6U8L3-F1
#
_entry.id   AF-K6U8L3-F1
#
_cell.length_a   1.000
_cell.length_b   1.000
_cell.length_c   1.000
_cell.angle_alpha   90.00
_cell.angle_beta   90.00
_cell.angle_gamma   90.00
#
_symmetry.space_group_name_H-M   'P 1'
#
loop_
_entity.id
_entity.type
_entity.pdbx_description
1 polymer ?
#
loop_
_entity_poly.entity_id
_entity_poly.type
_entity_poly.pdbx_seq_one_letter_code
_entity_poly.pdbx_strand_id
1 'polypeptide(L)'
;MSSSTITIATKHKLEHKDQNAIITNSTSETFIVYGPRRDTEGGNYENSWYVLHAGKTIPKNWQCDGLFIPKDRKFIQLNGETIQGPAAVKYGSLMPVTIIQDGDTYIEKDNHNEGVFRSSEINWDVPDFSAEYCQNISMAAYQIP
;
A
#
# COMPACT_ATOMS: atom_id res chain seq x y z
N MET A 1 12.44 42.61 -2.11
CA MET A 1 11.27 41.80 -2.52
C MET A 1 11.81 40.44 -2.92
N SER A 2 11.78 39.46 -2.01
CA SER A 2 12.21 38.09 -2.33
C SER A 2 10.98 37.31 -2.76
N SER A 3 10.93 36.97 -4.03
CA SER A 3 9.93 36.05 -4.57
C SER A 3 10.36 34.63 -4.24
N SER A 4 9.61 33.96 -3.36
CA SER A 4 9.81 32.54 -3.07
C SER A 4 9.15 31.72 -4.18
N THR A 5 9.96 31.13 -5.04
CA THR A 5 9.51 30.13 -6.02
C THR A 5 9.03 28.89 -5.25
N ILE A 6 7.72 28.64 -5.26
CA ILE A 6 7.13 27.41 -4.75
C ILE A 6 7.45 26.31 -5.76
N THR A 7 8.44 25.48 -5.46
CA THR A 7 8.67 24.23 -6.19
C THR A 7 7.54 23.28 -5.82
N ILE A 8 6.51 23.18 -6.66
CA ILE A 8 5.48 22.15 -6.55
C ILE A 8 6.19 20.83 -6.88
N ALA A 9 6.47 20.01 -5.86
CA ALA A 9 6.94 18.66 -6.08
C ALA A 9 5.87 17.89 -6.86
N THR A 10 6.16 17.58 -8.13
CA THR A 10 5.29 16.77 -8.97
C THR A 10 5.21 15.38 -8.35
N LYS A 11 4.03 14.99 -7.83
CA LYS A 11 3.78 13.63 -7.34
C LYS A 11 4.15 12.63 -8.44
N HIS A 12 4.82 11.54 -8.07
CA HIS A 12 5.08 10.47 -9.01
C HIS A 12 3.74 9.85 -9.43
N LYS A 13 3.38 10.03 -10.70
CA LYS A 13 2.32 9.25 -11.34
C LYS A 13 2.93 7.90 -11.70
N LEU A 14 2.79 6.95 -10.79
CA LEU A 14 3.25 5.58 -11.04
C LEU A 14 2.15 4.87 -11.80
N GLU A 15 2.45 4.46 -13.03
CA GLU A 15 1.50 3.80 -13.92
C GLU A 15 0.98 2.49 -13.31
N HIS A 16 -0.30 2.21 -13.57
CA HIS A 16 -0.85 0.86 -13.44
C HIS A 16 -0.18 -0.01 -14.50
N LYS A 17 0.43 -1.13 -14.08
CA LYS A 17 1.00 -2.11 -15.00
C LYS A 17 -0.04 -3.21 -15.20
N ASP A 18 -0.18 -3.74 -16.42
CA ASP A 18 -1.14 -4.80 -16.76
C ASP A 18 -0.88 -6.15 -16.05
N GLN A 19 0.07 -6.18 -15.12
CA GLN A 19 0.64 -7.37 -14.48
C GLN A 19 1.08 -6.99 -13.06
N ASN A 20 0.17 -7.18 -12.10
CA ASN A 20 0.30 -6.67 -10.73
C ASN A 20 0.63 -7.78 -9.72
N ALA A 21 1.09 -7.41 -8.53
CA ALA A 21 1.69 -8.34 -7.57
C ALA A 21 0.66 -9.29 -6.91
N ILE A 22 1.10 -10.49 -6.56
CA ILE A 22 0.29 -11.44 -5.79
C ILE A 22 0.75 -11.37 -4.32
N ILE A 23 0.08 -10.55 -3.53
CA ILE A 23 0.43 -10.36 -2.12
C ILE A 23 -0.23 -11.44 -1.25
N THR A 24 0.57 -12.08 -0.40
CA THR A 24 0.14 -12.97 0.67
C THR A 24 0.39 -12.29 2.02
N ASN A 25 -0.68 -12.08 2.78
CA ASN A 25 -0.62 -11.61 4.15
C ASN A 25 -0.34 -12.79 5.09
N SER A 26 0.92 -12.97 5.51
CA SER A 26 1.32 -13.96 6.52
C SER A 26 1.52 -13.34 7.90
N THR A 27 0.91 -12.19 8.16
CA THR A 27 0.89 -11.52 9.46
C THR A 27 -0.30 -12.00 10.31
N SER A 28 -0.36 -11.60 11.58
CA SER A 28 -1.56 -11.78 12.41
C SER A 28 -2.57 -10.63 12.27
N GLU A 29 -2.30 -9.67 11.39
CA GLU A 29 -3.07 -8.45 11.23
C GLU A 29 -3.76 -8.38 9.87
N THR A 30 -4.90 -7.73 9.82
CA THR A 30 -5.51 -7.26 8.58
C THR A 30 -4.82 -5.98 8.13
N PHE A 31 -4.43 -5.87 6.85
CA PHE A 31 -3.89 -4.63 6.30
C PHE A 31 -4.58 -4.23 5.01
N ILE A 32 -4.37 -2.97 4.62
CA ILE A 32 -4.93 -2.40 3.40
C ILE A 32 -3.99 -2.65 2.23
N VAL A 33 -4.54 -3.03 1.08
CA VAL A 33 -3.85 -3.09 -0.19
C VAL A 33 -4.48 -2.12 -1.19
N TYR A 34 -3.67 -1.66 -2.14
CA TYR A 34 -4.11 -0.82 -3.25
C TYR A 34 -4.45 -1.71 -4.44
N GLY A 35 -5.59 -1.45 -5.08
CA GLY A 35 -6.01 -2.16 -6.27
C GLY A 35 -6.97 -1.37 -7.14
N PRO A 36 -7.78 -2.04 -7.99
CA PRO A 36 -8.60 -1.36 -9.00
C PRO A 36 -9.47 -0.28 -8.39
N ARG A 37 -9.63 0.84 -9.09
CA ARG A 37 -10.55 1.86 -8.64
C ARG A 37 -11.99 1.32 -8.60
N ARG A 38 -12.71 1.60 -7.52
CA ARG A 38 -14.16 1.36 -7.43
C ARG A 38 -14.95 2.48 -8.11
N ASP A 39 -15.98 2.10 -8.84
CA ASP A 39 -16.89 3.03 -9.54
C ASP A 39 -17.60 4.01 -8.59
N THR A 40 -17.78 3.61 -7.32
CA THR A 40 -18.47 4.40 -6.30
C THR A 40 -17.60 5.48 -5.66
N GLU A 41 -16.29 5.49 -5.92
CA GLU A 41 -15.38 6.46 -5.32
C GLU A 41 -15.31 7.77 -6.10
N GLY A 42 -15.71 8.85 -5.42
CA GLY A 42 -15.36 10.20 -5.82
C GLY A 42 -13.89 10.50 -5.50
N GLY A 43 -13.17 11.14 -6.42
CA GLY A 43 -11.76 11.51 -6.21
C GLY A 43 -10.90 11.45 -7.47
N ASN A 44 -9.64 11.86 -7.32
CA ASN A 44 -8.65 11.98 -8.41
C ASN A 44 -7.59 10.86 -8.39
N TYR A 45 -7.74 9.87 -7.51
CA TYR A 45 -6.85 8.71 -7.45
C TYR A 45 -7.26 7.66 -8.48
N GLU A 46 -6.28 6.94 -9.00
CA GLU A 46 -6.49 5.89 -10.02
C GLU A 46 -6.66 4.50 -9.37
N ASN A 47 -6.49 4.40 -8.04
CA ASN A 47 -6.70 3.18 -7.25
C ASN A 47 -7.61 3.40 -6.04
N SER A 48 -8.09 2.29 -5.49
CA SER A 48 -8.88 2.23 -4.25
C SER A 48 -8.21 1.33 -3.21
N TRP A 49 -8.61 1.50 -1.95
CA TRP A 49 -8.21 0.62 -0.86
C TRP A 49 -9.11 -0.60 -0.73
N TYR A 50 -8.48 -1.73 -0.45
CA TYR A 50 -9.12 -2.99 -0.12
C TYR A 50 -8.48 -3.62 1.09
N VAL A 51 -9.21 -4.51 1.73
CA VAL A 51 -8.79 -5.23 2.92
C VAL A 51 -8.24 -6.59 2.53
N LEU A 52 -7.01 -6.88 2.96
CA LEU A 52 -6.43 -8.22 2.90
C LEU A 52 -6.27 -8.76 4.33
N HIS A 53 -7.15 -9.68 4.70
CA HIS A 53 -7.16 -10.30 6.02
C HIS A 53 -5.93 -11.18 6.26
N ALA A 54 -5.62 -11.39 7.55
CA ALA A 54 -4.56 -12.29 7.99
C ALA A 54 -4.69 -13.69 7.35
N GLY A 55 -3.57 -14.21 6.86
CA GLY A 55 -3.48 -15.52 6.20
C GLY A 55 -4.09 -15.58 4.79
N LYS A 56 -4.50 -14.45 4.20
CA LYS A 56 -5.10 -14.41 2.85
C LYS A 56 -4.09 -13.99 1.79
N THR A 57 -4.32 -14.49 0.58
CA THR A 57 -3.59 -14.12 -0.63
C THR A 57 -4.56 -13.46 -1.60
N ILE A 58 -4.09 -12.42 -2.27
CA ILE A 58 -4.84 -11.75 -3.34
C ILE A 58 -5.17 -12.74 -4.47
N PRO A 59 -6.38 -12.71 -5.06
CA PRO A 59 -6.71 -13.53 -6.22
C PRO A 59 -5.76 -13.27 -7.39
N LYS A 60 -5.33 -14.32 -8.10
CA LYS A 60 -4.33 -14.21 -9.18
C LYS A 60 -4.73 -13.27 -10.33
N ASN A 61 -6.03 -13.07 -10.53
CA ASN A 61 -6.61 -12.22 -11.56
C ASN A 61 -7.01 -10.83 -11.04
N TRP A 62 -6.67 -10.50 -9.78
CA TRP A 62 -6.96 -9.21 -9.18
C TRP A 62 -5.72 -8.33 -9.16
N GLN A 63 -5.87 -7.09 -9.60
CA GLN A 63 -4.74 -6.18 -9.82
C GLN A 63 -4.34 -5.47 -8.53
N CYS A 64 -3.32 -5.97 -7.82
CA CYS A 64 -2.77 -5.28 -6.67
C CYS A 64 -1.57 -4.38 -7.01
N ASP A 65 -1.73 -3.07 -6.79
CA ASP A 65 -0.65 -2.11 -7.02
C ASP A 65 0.34 -2.03 -5.84
N GLY A 66 -0.11 -2.34 -4.62
CA GLY A 66 0.66 -1.99 -3.43
C GLY A 66 0.04 -2.37 -2.09
N LEU A 67 0.79 -2.07 -1.04
CA LEU A 67 0.43 -2.27 0.37
C LEU A 67 0.44 -0.92 1.10
N PHE A 68 -0.49 -0.72 2.04
CA PHE A 68 -0.45 0.40 2.97
C PHE A 68 0.19 -0.01 4.30
N ILE A 69 1.09 0.83 4.81
CA ILE A 69 1.72 0.69 6.13
C ILE A 69 1.04 1.65 7.10
N PRO A 70 0.37 1.17 8.16
CA PRO A 70 -0.27 2.03 9.15
C PRO A 70 0.70 2.92 9.92
N LYS A 71 0.20 4.04 10.47
CA LYS A 71 1.03 5.05 11.15
C LYS A 71 1.79 4.58 12.38
N ASP A 72 1.31 3.52 13.02
CA ASP A 72 1.88 2.86 14.19
C ASP A 72 2.58 1.53 13.83
N ARG A 73 2.91 1.33 12.55
CA ARG A 73 3.68 0.20 12.04
C ARG A 73 4.91 0.68 11.28
N LYS A 74 5.89 -0.21 11.20
CA LYS A 74 7.12 -0.01 10.44
C LYS A 74 7.17 -0.97 9.25
N PHE A 75 7.95 -0.62 8.25
CA PHE A 75 8.27 -1.50 7.13
C PHE A 75 9.78 -1.56 6.94
N ILE A 76 10.33 -2.77 6.86
CA ILE A 76 11.76 -2.97 6.57
C ILE A 76 11.96 -3.08 5.07
N GLN A 77 12.76 -2.15 4.53
CA GLN A 77 13.27 -2.22 3.18
C GLN A 77 14.49 -3.15 3.09
N LEU A 78 14.82 -3.56 1.87
CA LEU A 78 15.96 -4.43 1.57
C LEU A 78 17.30 -3.90 2.05
N ASN A 79 17.51 -2.59 1.93
CA ASN A 79 18.72 -1.91 2.38
C ASN A 79 18.86 -1.92 3.92
N GLY A 80 17.92 -2.55 4.65
CA GLY A 80 17.85 -2.57 6.11
C GLY A 80 17.21 -1.31 6.70
N GLU A 81 16.81 -0.36 5.86
CA GLU A 81 16.15 0.84 6.31
C GLU A 81 14.74 0.53 6.82
N THR A 82 14.43 1.07 7.99
CA THR A 82 13.12 0.93 8.58
C THR A 82 12.33 2.21 8.37
N ILE A 83 11.20 2.11 7.67
CA ILE A 83 10.30 3.24 7.41
C ILE A 83 9.10 3.14 8.34
N GLN A 84 8.87 4.18 9.13
CA GLN A 84 7.64 4.37 9.90
C GLN A 84 6.47 4.73 8.96
N GLY A 85 5.27 4.17 9.13
CA GLY A 85 4.08 4.64 8.41
C GLY A 85 3.63 6.06 8.82
N PRO A 86 2.57 6.63 8.24
CA PRO A 86 1.77 6.07 7.16
C PRO A 86 2.53 6.14 5.83
N ALA A 87 2.51 5.06 5.06
CA ALA A 87 3.21 4.98 3.78
C ALA A 87 2.54 3.96 2.84
N ALA A 88 2.76 4.14 1.53
CA ALA A 88 2.42 3.16 0.52
C ALA A 88 3.68 2.44 0.04
N VAL A 89 3.68 1.12 0.05
CA VAL A 89 4.68 0.30 -0.62
C VAL A 89 4.15 -0.05 -2.00
N LYS A 90 4.87 0.34 -3.05
CA LYS A 90 4.49 -0.03 -4.42
C LYS A 90 5.12 -1.36 -4.77
N TYR A 91 4.34 -2.19 -5.45
CA TYR A 91 4.84 -3.38 -6.13
C TYR A 91 4.66 -3.22 -7.64
N GLY A 92 5.54 -3.85 -8.40
CA GLY A 92 5.34 -4.02 -9.84
C GLY A 92 5.59 -5.46 -10.26
N SER A 93 4.96 -5.85 -11.37
CA SER A 93 5.03 -7.19 -11.98
C SER A 93 4.34 -8.32 -11.19
N LEU A 94 4.10 -9.45 -11.86
CA LEU A 94 3.43 -10.68 -11.40
C LEU A 94 4.19 -11.47 -10.32
N MET A 95 5.09 -10.83 -9.57
CA MET A 95 5.87 -11.55 -8.58
C MET A 95 5.01 -11.82 -7.33
N PRO A 96 5.00 -13.06 -6.82
CA PRO A 96 4.41 -13.33 -5.51
C PRO A 96 5.24 -12.61 -4.45
N VAL A 97 4.53 -12.00 -3.50
CA VAL A 97 5.11 -11.25 -2.39
C VAL A 97 4.46 -11.73 -1.10
N THR A 98 5.28 -12.12 -0.13
CA THR A 98 4.82 -12.52 1.20
C THR A 98 5.22 -11.46 2.20
N ILE A 99 4.21 -10.89 2.87
CA ILE A 99 4.39 -9.98 3.98
C ILE A 99 4.30 -10.77 5.28
N ILE A 100 5.37 -10.73 6.08
CA ILE A 100 5.41 -11.25 7.45
C ILE A 100 5.50 -10.09 8.44
N GLN A 101 5.40 -10.42 9.72
CA GLN A 101 5.45 -9.46 10.81
C GLN A 101 6.41 -9.94 11.90
N ASP A 102 7.17 -8.99 12.46
CA ASP A 102 7.91 -9.11 13.71
C ASP A 102 7.52 -7.92 14.61
N GLY A 103 6.74 -8.17 15.66
CA GLY A 103 6.19 -7.12 16.51
C GLY A 103 5.38 -6.08 15.72
N ASP A 104 5.77 -4.80 15.80
CA ASP A 104 5.12 -3.69 15.08
C ASP A 104 5.66 -3.47 13.64
N THR A 105 6.49 -4.41 13.16
CA THR A 105 7.24 -4.24 11.93
C THR A 105 6.81 -5.25 10.87
N TYR A 106 6.43 -4.77 9.70
CA TYR A 106 6.16 -5.56 8.51
C TYR A 106 7.44 -5.77 7.70
N ILE A 107 7.60 -6.98 7.18
CA ILE A 107 8.78 -7.38 6.41
C ILE A 107 8.29 -8.09 5.16
N GLU A 108 8.80 -7.64 4.03
CA GLU A 108 8.65 -8.34 2.78
C GLU A 108 9.75 -9.41 2.63
N LYS A 109 9.37 -10.66 2.36
CA LYS A 109 10.34 -11.75 2.15
C LYS A 109 11.00 -11.74 0.78
N ASP A 110 10.25 -11.36 -0.24
CA ASP A 110 10.61 -11.66 -1.63
C ASP A 110 11.33 -10.51 -2.35
N ASN A 111 11.34 -9.32 -1.75
CA ASN A 111 12.12 -8.16 -2.21
C ASN A 111 11.81 -7.72 -3.65
N HIS A 112 10.55 -7.44 -3.90
CA HIS A 112 9.97 -6.98 -5.16
C HIS A 112 9.31 -5.60 -5.06
N ASN A 113 9.39 -4.90 -3.93
CA ASN A 113 8.88 -3.53 -3.85
C ASN A 113 9.67 -2.58 -4.77
N GLU A 114 8.96 -1.68 -5.45
CA GLU A 114 9.51 -0.62 -6.29
C GLU A 114 9.79 0.66 -5.49
N GLY A 115 9.49 0.66 -4.19
CA GLY A 115 9.73 1.77 -3.27
C GLY A 115 8.61 1.97 -2.25
N VAL A 116 8.89 2.84 -1.29
CA VAL A 116 7.98 3.24 -0.22
C VAL A 116 7.76 4.75 -0.31
N PHE A 117 6.49 5.17 -0.33
CA PHE A 117 6.09 6.54 -0.67
C PHE A 117 5.15 7.14 0.38
N ARG A 118 5.34 8.42 0.67
CA ARG A 118 4.43 9.27 1.45
C ARG A 118 3.33 9.84 0.56
N SER A 119 2.27 10.36 1.18
CA SER A 119 1.13 11.00 0.50
C SER A 119 1.53 12.17 -0.44
N SER A 120 2.66 12.83 -0.17
CA SER A 120 3.22 13.90 -1.00
C SER A 120 4.01 13.41 -2.21
N GLU A 121 4.39 12.13 -2.24
CA GLU A 121 5.31 11.56 -3.23
C GLU A 121 4.59 10.73 -4.29
N ILE A 122 3.40 10.21 -3.98
CA ILE A 122 2.61 9.34 -4.86
C ILE A 122 1.19 9.87 -5.03
N ASN A 123 0.59 9.63 -6.20
CA ASN A 123 -0.82 9.94 -6.45
C ASN A 123 -1.75 8.81 -5.97
N TRP A 124 -1.56 8.33 -4.74
CA TRP A 124 -2.46 7.39 -4.06
C TRP A 124 -3.00 8.02 -2.80
N ASP A 125 -4.13 7.53 -2.32
CA ASP A 125 -4.63 7.93 -1.00
C ASP A 125 -3.82 7.21 0.08
N VAL A 126 -3.06 7.96 0.88
CA VAL A 126 -2.22 7.43 1.98
C VAL A 126 -2.75 8.05 3.27
N PRO A 127 -3.70 7.39 3.95
CA PRO A 127 -4.43 7.96 5.07
C PRO A 127 -3.64 7.84 6.38
N ASP A 128 -4.01 8.60 7.39
CA ASP A 128 -3.41 8.53 8.73
C ASP A 128 -4.07 7.45 9.62
N PHE A 129 -4.24 6.24 9.08
CA PHE A 129 -4.84 5.11 9.79
C PHE A 129 -3.83 4.39 10.67
N SER A 130 -4.28 3.94 11.85
CA SER A 130 -3.57 2.97 12.68
C SER A 130 -3.86 1.54 12.23
N ALA A 131 -3.03 0.60 12.66
CA ALA A 131 -3.25 -0.83 12.41
C ALA A 131 -4.56 -1.31 13.03
N GLU A 132 -4.93 -0.78 14.20
CA GLU A 132 -6.23 -1.02 14.84
C GLU A 132 -7.39 -0.55 13.97
N TYR A 133 -7.29 0.63 13.34
CA TYR A 133 -8.32 1.09 12.42
C TYR A 133 -8.45 0.13 11.23
N CYS A 134 -7.32 -0.29 10.64
CA CYS A 134 -7.30 -1.28 9.56
C CYS A 134 -7.97 -2.61 9.96
N GLN A 135 -7.82 -3.07 11.20
CA GLN A 135 -8.49 -4.28 11.69
C GLN A 135 -10.02 -4.17 11.66
N ASN A 136 -10.55 -2.96 11.85
CA ASN A 136 -11.97 -2.73 12.04
C ASN A 136 -12.70 -2.34 10.74
N ILE A 137 -12.00 -2.28 9.60
CA ILE A 137 -12.62 -2.05 8.29
C ILE A 137 -13.38 -3.31 7.89
N SER A 138 -14.72 -3.22 7.94
CA SER A 138 -15.61 -4.37 7.74
C SER A 138 -16.66 -4.17 6.65
N MET A 139 -16.76 -2.98 6.04
CA MET A 139 -17.76 -2.77 4.99
C MET A 139 -17.46 -3.67 3.79
N ALA A 140 -18.49 -4.36 3.29
CA ALA A 140 -18.40 -5.28 2.17
C ALA A 140 -17.75 -4.66 0.93
N ALA A 141 -17.94 -3.35 0.73
CA ALA A 141 -17.34 -2.63 -0.39
C ALA A 141 -15.81 -2.67 -0.40
N TYR A 142 -15.14 -2.76 0.76
CA TYR A 142 -13.65 -2.79 0.86
C TYR A 142 -13.08 -4.20 0.76
N GLN A 143 -13.92 -5.23 0.60
CA GLN A 143 -13.44 -6.60 0.46
C GLN A 143 -12.91 -6.81 -0.95
N ILE A 144 -11.83 -7.60 -1.06
CA ILE A 144 -11.35 -8.06 -2.36
C ILE A 144 -12.43 -9.01 -2.94
N PRO A 145 -12.93 -8.78 -4.17
CA PRO A 145 -13.99 -9.57 -4.78
C PRO A 145 -13.65 -11.06 -4.97
#